data_AF-F8PCA6-F1
#
_entry.id   AF-F8PCA6-F1
#
_cell.length_a   1.000
_cell.length_b   1.000
_cell.length_c   1.000
_cell.angle_alpha   90.00
_cell.angle_beta   90.00
_cell.angle_gamma   90.00
#
_symmetry.space_group_name_H-M   'P 1'
#
loop_
_entity.id
_entity.type
_entity.pdbx_description
1 polymer ?
#
loop_
_entity_poly.entity_id
_entity_poly.type
_entity_poly.pdbx_seq_one_letter_code
_entity_poly.pdbx_strand_id
1 'polypeptide(L)' 'MQAWLMTKGLWRLVSGAEKCPGTEAEAIEKWELRAEKAAGALYLNVTKEQRIHLDGIIDDPVKIWE' A
#
# COMPACT_ATOMS: atom_id res chain seq x y z
N MET A 1 6.48 1.55 -12.00
CA MET A 1 5.49 1.88 -10.94
C MET A 1 6.11 2.65 -9.77
N GLN A 2 7.30 2.26 -9.30
CA GLN A 2 8.02 2.96 -8.22
C GLN A 2 8.10 4.49 -8.38
N ALA A 3 8.55 5.01 -9.53
CA ALA A 3 8.62 6.46 -9.75
C ALA A 3 7.25 7.17 -9.63
N TRP A 4 6.17 6.51 -10.07
CA TRP A 4 4.81 7.03 -9.92
C TRP A 4 4.35 7.02 -8.45
N LEU A 5 4.66 5.97 -7.68
CA LEU A 5 4.39 5.93 -6.24
C LEU A 5 5.18 7.00 -5.47
N MET A 6 6.39 7.33 -5.93
CA MET A 6 7.18 8.44 -5.38
C MET A 6 6.50 9.79 -5.61
N THR A 7 5.94 10.05 -6.81
CA THR A 7 5.20 11.32 -7.05
C THR A 7 3.92 11.43 -6.23
N LYS A 8 3.36 10.29 -5.79
CA LYS A 8 2.19 10.24 -4.89
C LYS A 8 2.55 10.23 -3.40
N GLY A 9 3.83 10.18 -3.03
CA GLY A 9 4.25 10.06 -1.63
C GLY A 9 3.87 8.74 -0.97
N LEU A 10 3.60 7.70 -1.75
CA LEU A 10 3.21 6.36 -1.28
C LEU A 10 4.40 5.40 -1.20
N TRP A 11 5.52 5.74 -1.86
CA TRP A 11 6.68 4.84 -1.98
C TRP A 11 7.23 4.37 -0.64
N ARG A 12 7.37 5.25 0.35
CA ARG A 12 7.90 4.86 1.67
C ARG A 12 7.02 3.82 2.37
N LEU A 13 5.71 3.93 2.20
CA LEU A 13 4.75 2.98 2.73
C LEU A 13 4.84 1.64 1.99
N VAL A 14 4.75 1.67 0.66
CA VAL A 14 4.77 0.45 -0.18
C VAL A 14 6.09 -0.32 -0.06
N SER A 15 7.21 0.38 0.10
CA SER A 15 8.53 -0.25 0.30
C SER A 15 8.78 -0.76 1.73
N GLY A 16 7.80 -0.60 2.64
CA GLY A 16 7.94 -0.98 4.06
C GLY A 16 8.87 -0.08 4.88
N ALA A 17 9.39 1.00 4.31
CA ALA A 17 10.26 1.95 5.01
C ALA A 17 9.49 2.79 6.06
N GLU A 18 8.21 3.07 5.80
CA GLU A 18 7.30 3.76 6.72
C GLU A 18 6.47 2.74 7.51
N LYS A 19 6.78 2.59 8.81
CA LYS A 19 6.06 1.67 9.71
C LYS A 19 4.82 2.33 10.31
N CYS A 20 3.83 1.50 10.64
CA CYS A 20 2.65 1.94 11.38
C CYS A 20 3.06 2.57 12.73
N PRO A 21 2.58 3.77 13.07
CA PRO A 21 2.84 4.39 14.37
C PRO A 21 2.14 3.58 15.48
N GLY A 22 2.85 3.18 16.53
CA GLY A 22 2.35 2.16 17.47
C GLY A 22 1.44 2.65 18.61
N THR A 23 1.26 3.96 18.81
CA THR A 23 0.73 4.50 20.08
C THR A 23 -0.35 5.57 19.97
N GLU A 24 -0.48 6.24 18.83
CA GLU A 24 -1.41 7.36 18.66
C GLU A 24 -2.50 7.00 17.65
N ALA A 25 -3.75 6.90 18.12
CA ALA A 25 -4.87 6.42 17.31
C ALA A 25 -5.09 7.24 16.03
N GLU A 26 -4.98 8.57 16.11
CA GLU A 26 -5.13 9.44 14.93
C GLU A 26 -3.98 9.24 13.93
N ALA A 27 -2.76 8.99 14.42
CA ALA A 27 -1.63 8.70 13.55
C ALA A 27 -1.76 7.33 12.89
N ILE A 28 -2.30 6.33 13.61
CA ILE A 28 -2.61 4.99 13.10
C ILE A 28 -3.64 5.11 11.98
N GLU A 29 -4.77 5.76 12.24
CA GLU A 29 -5.86 5.91 11.26
C GLU A 29 -5.38 6.62 9.99
N LYS A 30 -4.57 7.68 10.13
CA LYS A 30 -3.96 8.38 8.98
C LYS A 30 -3.00 7.49 8.20
N TRP A 31 -2.24 6.63 8.88
CA TRP A 31 -1.34 5.68 8.24
C TRP A 31 -2.12 4.57 7.53
N GLU A 32 -3.13 3.98 8.17
CA GLU A 32 -4.01 2.95 7.61
C GLU A 32 -4.74 3.46 6.36
N LEU A 33 -5.31 4.66 6.40
CA LEU A 33 -5.95 5.28 5.23
C LEU A 33 -4.98 5.47 4.06
N ARG A 34 -3.70 5.75 4.34
CA ARG A 34 -2.66 5.84 3.30
C ARG A 34 -2.28 4.45 2.80
N ALA A 35 -2.25 3.44 3.67
CA ALA A 35 -1.98 2.06 3.30
C ALA A 35 -3.07 1.51 2.37
N GLU A 36 -4.34 1.73 2.69
CA GLU A 36 -5.49 1.35 1.83
C GLU A 36 -5.39 2.01 0.44
N LYS A 37 -5.10 3.32 0.39
CA LYS A 37 -4.89 4.04 -0.87
C LYS A 37 -3.75 3.46 -1.70
N ALA A 38 -2.66 3.07 -1.04
CA ALA A 38 -1.53 2.42 -1.71
C ALA A 38 -1.91 1.04 -2.25
N ALA A 39 -2.61 0.23 -1.46
CA ALA A 39 -3.01 -1.11 -1.85
C ALA A 39 -3.99 -1.09 -3.03
N GLY A 40 -4.99 -0.20 -2.99
CA GLY A 40 -5.90 0.02 -4.12
C GLY A 40 -5.18 0.53 -5.36
N ALA A 41 -4.21 1.43 -5.22
CA ALA A 41 -3.41 1.91 -6.35
C ALA A 41 -2.60 0.78 -7.00
N LEU A 42 -1.99 -0.10 -6.21
CA LEU A 42 -1.28 -1.27 -6.71
C LEU A 42 -2.23 -2.24 -7.41
N TYR A 43 -3.34 -2.61 -6.77
CA TYR A 43 -4.35 -3.51 -7.33
C TYR A 43 -4.89 -3.03 -8.69
N LEU A 44 -5.15 -1.73 -8.82
CA LEU A 44 -5.62 -1.14 -10.09
C LEU A 44 -4.58 -1.19 -11.20
N ASN A 45 -3.30 -1.16 -10.87
CA ASN A 45 -2.20 -1.25 -11.82
C ASN A 45 -1.80 -2.70 -12.16
N VAL A 46 -2.33 -3.70 -11.44
CA VAL A 46 -2.18 -5.12 -11.77
C VAL A 46 -3.24 -5.54 -12.78
N THR A 47 -2.80 -6.30 -13.79
CA THR A 47 -3.68 -6.86 -14.83
C THR A 47 -4.76 -7.75 -14.22
N LYS A 48 -5.94 -7.82 -14.84
CA LYS A 48 -7.09 -8.51 -14.23
C LYS A 48 -6.78 -10.00 -13.99
N GLU A 49 -6.02 -10.60 -14.88
CA GLU A 49 -5.61 -12.00 -14.86
C GLU A 49 -4.67 -12.31 -13.70
N GLN A 50 -3.87 -11.33 -13.25
CA GLN A 50 -2.92 -11.49 -12.15
C GLN A 50 -3.52 -11.16 -10.78
N ARG A 51 -4.68 -10.51 -10.71
CA ARG A 51 -5.35 -10.15 -9.44
C ARG A 51 -5.72 -11.35 -8.59
N ILE A 52 -5.83 -12.55 -9.17
CA ILE A 52 -6.02 -13.80 -8.44
C ILE A 52 -4.91 -14.06 -7.42
N HIS A 53 -3.70 -13.53 -7.65
CA HIS A 53 -2.56 -13.67 -6.73
C HIS A 53 -2.59 -12.67 -5.57
N LEU A 54 -3.50 -11.68 -5.63
CA LEU A 54 -3.65 -10.65 -4.61
C LEU A 54 -4.76 -10.99 -3.61
N ASP A 55 -5.44 -12.13 -3.79
CA ASP A 55 -6.49 -12.57 -2.89
C ASP A 55 -5.90 -12.88 -1.50
N GLY A 56 -6.48 -12.31 -0.46
CA GLY A 56 -5.97 -12.39 0.92
C GLY A 56 -4.80 -11.47 1.28
N ILE A 57 -4.29 -10.65 0.35
CA ILE A 57 -3.28 -9.60 0.63
C ILE A 57 -3.69 -8.21 0.13
N ILE A 58 -4.94 -8.05 -0.33
CA ILE A 58 -5.42 -6.85 -1.00
C ILE A 58 -5.39 -5.58 -0.12
N ASP A 59 -5.33 -5.74 1.19
CA ASP A 59 -5.26 -4.70 2.21
C ASP A 59 -3.82 -4.35 2.63
N ASP A 60 -2.83 -5.18 2.24
CA ASP A 60 -1.43 -5.01 2.60
C ASP A 60 -0.60 -4.54 1.39
N PRO A 61 -0.37 -3.22 1.24
CA PRO A 61 0.37 -2.68 0.10
C PRO A 61 1.84 -3.10 0.05
N VAL A 62 2.41 -3.54 1.18
CA VAL A 62 3.79 -4.03 1.21
C VAL A 62 3.84 -5.42 0.59
N LYS A 63 2.93 -6.31 1.00
CA LYS A 63 2.82 -7.66 0.42
C LYS A 63 2.44 -7.67 -1.05
N ILE A 64 1.63 -6.71 -1.52
CA ILE A 64 1.29 -6.60 -2.95
C ILE A 64 2.51 -6.21 -3.79
N TRP A 65 3.48 -5.51 -3.19
CA TRP A 65 4.68 -5.03 -3.88
C TRP A 65 5.83 -6.05 -3.92
N GLU A 66 5.93 -6.91 -2.92
CA GLU A 66 6.90 -8.03 -2.84
C GLU A 66 6.65 -9.08 -3.94
#